data_AF-A0A6S6T610-F1
#
_entry.id   AF-A0A6S6T610-F1
#
_cell.length_a   1.000
_cell.length_b   1.000
_cell.length_c   1.000
_cell.angle_alpha   90.00
_cell.angle_beta   90.00
_cell.angle_gamma   90.00
#
_symmetry.space_group_name_H-M   'P 1'
#
loop_
_entity.id
_entity.type
_entity.pdbx_description
1 polymer ?
#
loop_
_entity_poly.entity_id
_entity_poly.type
_entity_poly.pdbx_seq_one_letter_code
_entity_poly.pdbx_strand_id
1 'polypeptide(L)'
;MTNHNYGTRKSNQVGNYIVSFIVVISLFLLVNILATQYVAQHFGYHENLGDSLYQYFYNPFGWIIWQQDFYAHYSYFFKSLNITMFFIIATVFIVFILIRLLALRKSKTHDDVHGTAHWMNDAEIKKTGLVGGKEGVYIGGYENGSKLHYLKHNGPEHVLAFAPTRSGKGIGLVLPTLLD
;
A
#
# COMPACT_ATOMS: atom_id res chain seq x y z
N MET A 1 -27.82 20.53 -5.44
CA MET A 1 -27.27 19.23 -5.88
C MET A 1 -26.53 18.62 -4.71
N THR A 2 -27.04 17.50 -4.19
CA THR A 2 -26.55 16.83 -2.99
C THR A 2 -25.28 16.05 -3.31
N ASN A 3 -24.14 16.47 -2.72
CA ASN A 3 -22.89 15.72 -2.77
C ASN A 3 -23.06 14.40 -2.00
N HIS A 4 -23.29 13.31 -2.75
CA HIS A 4 -23.11 11.96 -2.22
C HIS A 4 -21.61 11.72 -2.07
N ASN A 5 -21.10 11.99 -0.87
CA ASN A 5 -19.76 11.60 -0.46
C ASN A 5 -19.71 10.07 -0.40
N TYR A 6 -19.32 9.45 -1.51
CA TYR A 6 -18.86 8.07 -1.50
C TYR A 6 -17.51 8.05 -0.77
N GLY A 7 -17.57 7.89 0.55
CA GLY A 7 -16.40 7.67 1.39
C GLY A 7 -15.80 6.32 1.06
N THR A 8 -14.84 6.29 0.15
CA THR A 8 -13.98 5.12 -0.03
C THR A 8 -13.06 5.02 1.19
N ARG A 9 -13.11 3.87 1.84
CA ARG A 9 -12.35 3.56 3.05
C ARG A 9 -10.86 3.58 2.70
N LYS A 10 -10.20 4.73 2.89
CA LYS A 10 -8.74 4.84 2.82
C LYS A 10 -8.15 3.71 3.66
N SER A 11 -7.54 2.73 2.99
CA SER A 11 -6.83 1.67 3.70
C SER A 11 -5.74 2.34 4.54
N ASN A 12 -5.77 2.17 5.86
CA ASN A 12 -4.77 2.73 6.76
C ASN A 12 -3.46 1.96 6.57
N GLN A 13 -2.75 2.25 5.47
CA GLN A 13 -1.51 1.57 5.11
C GLN A 13 -0.49 1.66 6.26
N VAL A 14 -0.38 2.84 6.89
CA VAL A 14 0.47 3.07 8.08
C VAL A 14 0.11 2.13 9.23
N GLY A 15 -1.18 1.93 9.51
CA GLY A 15 -1.65 1.00 10.54
C GLY A 15 -1.25 -0.44 10.24
N ASN A 16 -1.37 -0.87 8.98
CA ASN A 16 -0.97 -2.22 8.59
C ASN A 16 0.55 -2.43 8.71
N TYR A 17 1.38 -1.41 8.44
CA TYR A 17 2.82 -1.50 8.67
C TYR A 17 3.17 -1.61 10.15
N ILE A 18 2.52 -0.82 11.01
CA ILE A 18 2.73 -0.87 12.47
C ILE A 18 2.34 -2.24 13.03
N VAL A 19 1.18 -2.77 12.67
CA VAL A 19 0.73 -4.10 13.10
C VAL A 19 1.70 -5.18 12.61
N SER A 20 2.13 -5.12 11.35
CA SER A 20 3.12 -6.08 10.81
C SER A 20 4.44 -6.03 11.56
N PHE A 21 4.92 -4.83 11.91
CA PHE A 21 6.16 -4.64 12.67
C PHE A 21 6.06 -5.21 14.09
N ILE A 22 4.96 -4.95 14.78
CA ILE A 22 4.70 -5.50 16.12
C ILE A 22 4.67 -7.04 16.06
N VAL A 23 3.96 -7.63 15.10
CA VAL A 23 3.88 -9.09 14.96
C VAL A 23 5.26 -9.71 14.74
N VAL A 24 6.11 -9.11 13.90
CA VAL A 24 7.47 -9.62 13.65
C VAL A 24 8.33 -9.56 14.91
N ILE A 25 8.28 -8.46 15.66
CA ILE A 25 9.03 -8.32 16.92
C ILE A 25 8.54 -9.34 17.96
N SER A 26 7.23 -9.48 18.12
CA SER A 26 6.65 -10.45 19.05
C SER A 26 7.08 -11.88 18.72
N LEU A 27 7.07 -12.25 17.44
CA LEU A 27 7.46 -13.59 17.00
C LEU A 27 8.97 -13.82 17.18
N PHE A 28 9.80 -12.80 16.92
CA PHE A 28 11.24 -12.87 17.18
C PHE A 28 11.55 -13.08 18.66
N LEU A 29 10.90 -12.34 19.56
CA LEU A 29 11.07 -12.50 21.00
C LEU A 29 10.60 -13.89 21.46
N LEU A 30 9.47 -14.37 20.93
CA LEU A 30 8.91 -15.67 21.27
C LEU A 30 9.86 -16.81 20.89
N VAL A 31 10.46 -16.77 19.69
CA VAL A 31 11.44 -17.77 19.25
C VAL A 31 12.67 -17.79 20.18
N ASN A 32 13.17 -16.62 20.57
CA ASN A 32 14.31 -16.51 21.49
C ASN A 32 13.98 -17.01 22.91
N ILE A 33 12.76 -16.73 23.41
CA ILE A 33 12.29 -17.28 24.69
C ILE A 33 12.24 -18.81 24.61
N LEU A 34 11.64 -19.38 23.57
CA LEU A 34 11.58 -20.84 23.38
C LEU A 34 12.97 -21.46 23.25
N ALA A 35 13.90 -20.80 22.54
CA ALA A 35 15.29 -21.21 22.42
C ALA A 35 15.93 -21.40 23.80
N THR A 36 15.82 -20.35 24.63
CA THR A 36 16.42 -20.33 25.97
C THR A 36 15.77 -21.37 26.87
N GLN A 37 14.45 -21.50 26.84
CA GLN A 37 13.74 -22.49 27.65
C GLN A 37 14.08 -23.93 27.23
N TYR A 38 14.25 -24.18 25.93
CA TYR A 38 14.67 -25.50 25.44
C TYR A 38 16.08 -25.87 25.93
N VAL A 39 17.01 -24.93 25.92
CA VAL A 39 18.36 -25.15 26.48
C VAL A 39 18.30 -25.35 27.99
N ALA A 40 17.57 -24.48 28.70
CA ALA A 40 17.41 -24.59 30.15
C ALA A 40 16.81 -25.93 30.59
N GLN A 41 15.81 -26.43 29.86
CA GLN A 41 15.22 -27.75 30.11
C GLN A 41 16.23 -28.88 29.86
N HIS A 42 17.06 -28.78 28.82
CA HIS A 42 18.09 -29.77 28.54
C HIS A 42 19.16 -29.85 29.64
N PHE A 43 19.51 -28.71 30.22
CA PHE A 43 20.41 -28.59 31.36
C PHE A 43 19.69 -28.64 32.72
N GLY A 44 18.43 -29.08 32.79
CA GLY A 44 17.73 -29.30 34.06
C GLY A 44 17.64 -28.08 34.99
N TYR A 45 17.67 -26.85 34.46
CA TYR A 45 17.65 -25.60 35.24
C TYR A 45 18.77 -25.51 36.29
N HIS A 46 19.99 -25.98 35.97
CA HIS A 46 21.14 -25.89 36.87
C HIS A 46 21.48 -24.43 37.26
N GLU A 47 21.89 -24.23 38.52
CA GLU A 47 22.26 -22.91 39.08
C GLU A 47 23.39 -22.21 38.30
N ASN A 48 24.26 -22.96 37.61
CA ASN A 48 25.35 -22.42 36.79
C ASN A 48 24.88 -21.72 35.49
N LEU A 49 23.59 -21.80 35.11
CA LEU A 49 23.07 -21.09 33.94
C LEU A 49 22.85 -19.58 34.21
N GLY A 50 23.04 -19.12 35.46
CA GLY A 50 22.93 -17.72 35.88
C GLY A 50 21.58 -17.37 36.50
N ASP A 51 21.40 -16.10 36.88
CA ASP A 51 20.18 -15.63 37.55
C ASP A 51 18.95 -15.74 36.63
N SER A 52 17.94 -16.47 37.08
CA SER A 52 16.64 -16.50 36.42
C SER A 52 15.90 -15.18 36.67
N LEU A 53 15.29 -14.62 35.63
CA LEU A 53 14.48 -13.39 35.74
C LEU A 53 13.25 -13.64 36.63
N TYR A 54 12.68 -14.85 36.58
CA TYR A 54 11.59 -15.28 37.46
C TYR A 54 11.56 -16.81 37.60
N GLN A 55 12.05 -17.35 38.72
CA GLN A 55 12.16 -18.81 39.03
C GLN A 55 12.82 -19.66 37.94
N TYR A 56 12.08 -20.00 36.87
CA TYR A 56 12.51 -20.82 35.73
C TYR A 56 12.56 -20.02 34.41
N PHE A 57 12.17 -18.75 34.42
CA PHE A 57 12.21 -17.89 33.24
C PHE A 57 13.59 -17.25 33.10
N TYR A 58 14.38 -17.73 32.14
CA TYR A 58 15.69 -17.16 31.80
C TYR A 58 15.57 -16.07 30.75
N ASN A 59 16.62 -15.24 30.65
CA ASN A 59 16.72 -14.19 29.64
C ASN A 59 16.50 -14.76 28.23
N PRO A 60 15.64 -14.17 27.37
CA PRO A 60 15.39 -14.64 26.01
C PRO A 60 16.66 -14.89 25.16
N PHE A 61 17.77 -14.23 25.47
CA PHE A 61 19.04 -14.37 24.75
C PHE A 61 20.07 -15.22 25.50
N GLY A 62 19.70 -15.90 26.60
CA GLY A 62 20.60 -16.69 27.45
C GLY A 62 21.25 -17.85 26.68
N TRP A 63 20.51 -18.46 25.74
CA TRP A 63 21.05 -19.54 24.91
C TRP A 63 22.31 -19.16 24.11
N ILE A 64 22.49 -17.88 23.76
CA ILE A 64 23.66 -17.37 23.03
C ILE A 64 24.90 -17.35 23.94
N ILE A 65 24.71 -16.90 25.17
CA ILE A 65 25.78 -16.83 26.19
C ILE A 65 26.22 -18.26 26.54
N TRP A 66 25.26 -19.13 26.86
CA TRP A 66 25.53 -20.53 27.17
C TRP A 66 26.14 -21.29 26.01
N GLN A 67 25.79 -20.93 24.77
CA GLN A 67 26.48 -21.47 23.62
C GLN A 67 27.97 -21.11 23.69
N GLN A 68 28.36 -19.86 23.93
CA GLN A 68 29.78 -19.50 24.01
C GLN A 68 30.53 -20.24 25.12
N ASP A 69 29.91 -20.39 26.29
CA ASP A 69 30.54 -20.99 27.46
C ASP A 69 30.63 -22.52 27.38
N PHE A 70 29.59 -23.19 26.86
CA PHE A 70 29.45 -24.65 26.90
C PHE A 70 29.62 -25.34 25.54
N TYR A 71 29.87 -24.59 24.45
CA TYR A 71 30.01 -25.18 23.09
C TYR A 71 31.04 -26.29 23.02
N ALA A 72 32.19 -26.13 23.70
CA ALA A 72 33.29 -27.09 23.64
C ALA A 72 32.89 -28.48 24.19
N HIS A 73 32.02 -28.51 25.19
CA HIS A 73 31.59 -29.75 25.86
C HIS A 73 30.34 -30.36 25.21
N TYR A 74 29.42 -29.53 24.70
CA TYR A 74 28.13 -29.97 24.14
C TYR A 74 27.97 -29.59 22.66
N SER A 75 29.04 -29.71 21.87
CA SER A 75 29.09 -29.26 20.47
C SER A 75 28.00 -29.88 19.59
N TYR A 76 27.66 -31.15 19.78
CA TYR A 76 26.60 -31.81 19.01
C TYR A 76 25.21 -31.21 19.28
N PHE A 77 24.90 -30.92 20.56
CA PHE A 77 23.64 -30.31 20.97
C PHE A 77 23.51 -28.87 20.45
N PHE A 78 24.54 -28.04 20.61
CA PHE A 78 24.49 -26.67 20.09
C PHE A 78 24.46 -26.65 18.56
N LYS A 79 25.10 -27.60 17.87
CA LYS A 79 25.03 -27.69 16.41
C LYS A 79 23.62 -28.04 15.93
N SER A 80 22.93 -28.99 16.56
CA SER A 80 21.54 -29.31 16.22
C SER A 80 20.57 -28.17 16.56
N LEU A 81 20.81 -27.46 17.67
CA LEU A 81 20.07 -26.25 18.02
C LEU A 81 20.22 -25.16 16.97
N ASN A 82 21.45 -24.86 16.53
CA ASN A 82 21.71 -23.84 15.50
C ASN A 82 21.05 -24.20 14.16
N ILE A 83 21.12 -25.47 13.74
CA ILE A 83 20.44 -25.95 12.53
C ILE A 83 18.92 -25.76 12.65
N THR A 84 18.34 -26.12 13.80
CA THR A 84 16.90 -25.97 14.05
C THR A 84 16.48 -24.50 14.03
N MET A 85 17.25 -23.62 14.67
CA MET A 85 17.02 -22.17 14.65
C MET A 85 17.10 -21.60 13.24
N PHE A 86 18.08 -22.04 12.45
CA PHE A 86 18.21 -21.62 11.06
C PHE A 86 16.95 -21.97 10.25
N PHE A 87 16.42 -23.19 10.39
CA PHE A 87 15.18 -23.57 9.71
C PHE A 87 13.98 -22.76 10.18
N ILE A 88 13.83 -22.51 11.49
CA ILE A 88 12.74 -21.69 12.04
C ILE A 88 12.79 -20.27 11.45
N ILE A 89 13.96 -19.63 11.49
CA ILE A 89 14.15 -18.27 10.98
C ILE A 89 13.89 -18.23 9.46
N ALA A 90 14.42 -19.21 8.72
CA ALA A 90 14.20 -19.31 7.28
C ALA A 90 12.71 -19.47 6.94
N THR A 91 11.98 -20.33 7.64
CA THR A 91 10.53 -20.52 7.44
C THR A 91 9.76 -19.23 7.73
N VAL A 92 10.03 -18.54 8.84
CA VAL A 92 9.39 -17.26 9.18
C VAL A 92 9.65 -16.21 8.10
N PHE A 93 10.89 -16.13 7.61
CA PHE A 93 11.28 -15.18 6.57
C PHE A 93 10.58 -15.49 5.23
N ILE A 94 10.51 -16.77 4.83
CA ILE A 94 9.81 -17.21 3.63
C ILE A 94 8.32 -16.86 3.73
N VAL A 95 7.67 -17.16 4.85
CA VAL A 95 6.25 -16.84 5.08
C VAL A 95 6.02 -15.32 5.00
N PHE A 96 6.90 -14.53 5.61
CA PHE A 96 6.82 -13.06 5.54
C PHE A 96 6.93 -12.55 4.09
N ILE A 97 7.87 -13.07 3.31
CA ILE A 97 8.02 -12.74 1.89
C ILE A 97 6.76 -13.13 1.12
N LEU A 98 6.24 -14.35 1.31
CA LEU A 98 5.03 -14.82 0.62
C LEU A 98 3.83 -13.92 0.92
N ILE A 99 3.61 -13.57 2.19
CA ILE A 99 2.54 -12.64 2.59
C ILE A 99 2.72 -11.29 1.90
N ARG A 100 3.95 -10.77 1.84
CA ARG A 100 4.25 -9.49 1.16
C ARG A 100 4.02 -9.56 -0.34
N LEU A 101 4.47 -10.61 -1.01
CA LEU A 101 4.24 -10.80 -2.44
C LEU A 101 2.75 -10.89 -2.76
N LEU A 102 1.99 -11.62 -1.94
CA LEU A 102 0.54 -11.71 -2.08
C LEU A 102 -0.16 -10.37 -1.81
N ALA A 103 0.32 -9.60 -0.82
CA ALA A 103 -0.21 -8.28 -0.51
C ALA A 103 0.09 -7.26 -1.63
N LEU A 104 1.27 -7.31 -2.24
CA LEU A 104 1.64 -6.47 -3.39
C LEU A 104 0.83 -6.79 -4.64
N ARG A 105 0.34 -8.04 -4.77
CA ARG A 105 -0.53 -8.45 -5.87
C ARG A 105 -1.94 -7.90 -5.76
N LYS A 106 -2.36 -7.35 -4.61
CA LYS A 106 -3.58 -6.55 -4.56
C LYS A 106 -3.34 -5.30 -5.39
N SER A 107 -3.99 -5.23 -6.56
CA SER A 107 -3.92 -4.04 -7.39
C SER A 107 -4.29 -2.83 -6.54
N LYS A 108 -3.61 -1.70 -6.79
CA LYS A 108 -4.14 -0.40 -6.37
C LYS A 108 -5.50 -0.30 -7.03
N THR A 109 -6.54 -0.70 -6.31
CA THR A 109 -7.91 -0.42 -6.68
C THR A 109 -7.95 1.10 -6.74
N HIS A 110 -7.97 1.65 -7.96
CA HIS A 110 -8.24 3.06 -8.09
C HIS A 110 -9.62 3.22 -7.45
N ASP A 111 -9.70 4.14 -6.48
CA ASP A 111 -10.90 4.30 -5.64
C ASP A 111 -12.16 4.58 -6.48
N ASP A 112 -11.99 4.95 -7.74
CA ASP A 112 -13.05 5.15 -8.72
C ASP A 112 -13.31 3.90 -9.56
N VAL A 113 -14.46 3.26 -9.31
CA VAL A 113 -15.01 2.12 -10.08
C VAL A 113 -15.15 2.43 -11.58
N HIS A 114 -15.13 3.70 -11.96
CA HIS A 114 -15.29 4.20 -13.33
C HIS A 114 -14.05 4.92 -13.89
N GLY A 115 -12.91 4.83 -13.20
CA GLY A 115 -11.68 5.54 -13.57
C GLY A 115 -11.61 6.95 -12.99
N THR A 116 -10.45 7.60 -13.15
CA THR A 116 -10.14 8.91 -12.55
C THR A 116 -10.86 10.09 -13.23
N ALA A 117 -11.95 9.83 -13.95
CA ALA A 117 -12.71 10.85 -14.66
C ALA A 117 -13.54 11.65 -13.65
N HIS A 118 -13.22 12.93 -13.52
CA HIS A 118 -14.01 13.87 -12.73
C HIS A 118 -14.26 15.15 -13.54
N TRP A 119 -15.26 15.92 -13.12
CA TRP A 119 -15.47 17.25 -13.66
C TRP A 119 -14.27 18.14 -13.33
N MET A 120 -13.74 18.81 -14.33
CA MET A 120 -12.59 19.69 -14.16
C MET A 120 -12.96 20.94 -13.35
N ASN A 121 -12.05 21.37 -12.49
CA ASN A 121 -12.13 22.66 -11.81
C ASN A 121 -11.63 23.81 -12.71
N ASP A 122 -11.96 25.05 -12.39
CA ASP A 122 -11.55 26.24 -13.16
C ASP A 122 -10.05 26.30 -13.47
N ALA A 123 -9.20 25.87 -12.53
CA ALA A 123 -7.76 25.82 -12.71
C ALA A 123 -7.32 24.75 -13.71
N GLU A 124 -8.02 23.62 -13.77
CA GLU A 124 -7.75 22.52 -14.70
C GLU A 124 -8.24 22.86 -16.09
N ILE A 125 -9.44 23.46 -16.20
CA ILE A 125 -9.98 23.97 -17.47
C ILE A 125 -8.99 24.95 -18.11
N LYS A 126 -8.40 25.88 -17.34
CA LYS A 126 -7.38 26.80 -17.87
C LYS A 126 -6.13 26.10 -18.40
N LYS A 127 -5.72 24.97 -17.80
CA LYS A 127 -4.57 24.18 -18.25
C LYS A 127 -4.82 23.45 -19.57
N THR A 128 -6.09 23.17 -19.90
CA THR A 128 -6.43 22.50 -21.17
C THR A 128 -6.16 23.37 -22.40
N GLY A 129 -6.05 24.69 -22.24
CA GLY A 129 -5.89 25.62 -23.35
C GLY A 129 -7.16 25.82 -24.20
N LEU A 130 -8.29 25.20 -23.81
CA LEU A 130 -9.55 25.25 -24.55
C LEU A 130 -10.31 26.58 -24.38
N VAL A 131 -9.96 27.37 -23.36
CA VAL A 131 -10.64 28.64 -23.03
C VAL A 131 -9.91 29.82 -23.68
N GLY A 132 -10.67 30.66 -24.38
CA GLY A 132 -10.14 31.92 -24.94
C GLY A 132 -9.46 31.78 -26.31
N GLY A 133 -9.51 30.59 -26.91
CA GLY A 133 -9.18 30.41 -28.32
C GLY A 133 -10.12 31.24 -29.21
N LYS A 134 -9.55 31.97 -30.17
CA LYS A 134 -10.33 32.75 -31.14
C LYS A 134 -10.86 31.87 -32.27
N GLU A 135 -10.09 30.86 -32.66
CA GLU A 135 -10.35 29.96 -33.78
C GLU A 135 -10.47 28.51 -33.28
N GLY A 136 -11.18 27.67 -34.03
CA GLY A 136 -11.31 26.23 -33.77
C GLY A 136 -12.75 25.79 -33.58
N VAL A 137 -12.94 24.47 -33.44
CA VAL A 137 -14.26 23.86 -33.28
C VAL A 137 -14.79 24.12 -31.88
N TYR A 138 -16.02 24.63 -31.77
CA TYR A 138 -16.70 24.72 -30.48
C TYR A 138 -16.98 23.31 -29.97
N ILE A 139 -16.42 22.95 -28.82
CA ILE A 139 -16.60 21.61 -28.20
C ILE A 139 -17.49 21.66 -26.95
N GLY A 140 -17.80 22.86 -26.47
CA GLY A 140 -18.73 23.05 -25.35
C GLY A 140 -18.64 24.46 -24.77
N GLY A 141 -19.22 24.62 -23.59
CA GLY A 141 -19.09 25.82 -22.79
C GLY A 141 -19.29 25.47 -21.32
N TYR A 142 -18.64 26.23 -20.45
CA TYR A 142 -18.87 26.13 -19.01
C TYR A 142 -19.28 27.49 -18.46
N GLU A 143 -20.21 27.48 -17.52
CA GLU A 143 -20.68 28.68 -16.84
C GLU A 143 -19.86 28.92 -15.58
N ASN A 144 -19.27 30.10 -15.46
CA ASN A 144 -18.64 30.57 -14.23
C ASN A 144 -19.43 31.77 -13.71
N GLY A 145 -20.32 31.51 -12.76
CA GLY A 145 -21.30 32.49 -12.30
C GLY A 145 -22.26 32.89 -13.42
N SER A 146 -22.32 34.18 -13.75
CA SER A 146 -23.17 34.72 -14.82
C SER A 146 -22.49 34.76 -16.19
N LYS A 147 -21.25 34.25 -16.31
CA LYS A 147 -20.47 34.32 -17.54
C LYS A 147 -20.30 32.93 -18.17
N LEU A 148 -20.79 32.79 -19.40
CA LEU A 148 -20.56 31.61 -20.22
C LEU A 148 -19.18 31.72 -20.90
N HIS A 149 -18.35 30.71 -20.69
CA HIS A 149 -17.05 30.57 -21.33
C HIS A 149 -17.10 29.44 -22.36
N TYR A 150 -16.95 29.78 -23.63
CA TYR A 150 -16.87 28.79 -24.71
C TYR A 150 -15.53 28.06 -24.69
N LEU A 151 -15.60 26.76 -24.97
CA LEU A 151 -14.46 25.86 -25.13
C LEU A 151 -14.27 25.60 -26.62
N LYS A 152 -13.12 26.01 -27.17
CA LYS A 152 -12.76 25.76 -28.57
C LYS A 152 -11.54 24.87 -28.67
N HIS A 153 -11.56 23.94 -29.61
CA HIS A 153 -10.44 23.05 -29.91
C HIS A 153 -9.87 23.38 -31.29
N ASN A 154 -8.57 23.69 -31.33
CA ASN A 154 -7.84 24.05 -32.55
C ASN A 154 -6.57 23.19 -32.72
N GLY A 155 -6.63 21.93 -32.27
CA GLY A 155 -5.54 20.98 -32.45
C GLY A 155 -5.74 20.09 -33.68
N PRO A 156 -4.71 19.32 -34.08
CA PRO A 156 -4.81 18.37 -35.18
C PRO A 156 -5.70 17.15 -34.85
N GLU A 157 -6.20 17.04 -33.62
CA GLU A 157 -7.02 15.94 -33.17
C GLU A 157 -8.45 15.98 -33.73
N HIS A 158 -9.06 14.80 -33.93
CA HIS A 158 -10.42 14.68 -34.43
C HIS A 158 -11.46 14.87 -33.31
N VAL A 159 -12.50 15.68 -33.57
CA VAL A 159 -13.64 15.87 -32.67
C VAL A 159 -14.81 14.99 -33.12
N LEU A 160 -15.29 14.12 -32.22
CA LEU A 160 -16.50 13.32 -32.43
C LEU A 160 -17.66 13.91 -31.64
N ALA A 161 -18.73 14.32 -32.33
CA ALA A 161 -19.97 14.76 -31.71
C ALA A 161 -21.04 13.68 -31.79
N PHE A 162 -21.35 13.06 -30.65
CA PHE A 162 -22.43 12.10 -30.53
C PHE A 162 -23.65 12.76 -29.90
N ALA A 163 -24.71 12.93 -30.70
CA ALA A 163 -25.95 13.54 -30.23
C ALA A 163 -27.18 12.91 -30.92
N PRO A 164 -28.28 12.66 -30.18
CA PRO A 164 -29.54 12.16 -30.73
C PRO A 164 -30.15 13.07 -31.80
N THR A 165 -31.18 12.58 -32.51
CA THR A 165 -31.91 13.40 -33.48
C THR A 165 -32.59 14.58 -32.78
N ARG A 166 -32.58 15.76 -33.45
CA ARG A 166 -33.14 17.02 -32.94
C ARG A 166 -32.47 17.58 -31.66
N SER A 167 -31.32 17.07 -31.23
CA SER A 167 -30.58 17.60 -30.07
C SER A 167 -29.72 18.86 -30.37
N GLY A 168 -29.91 19.49 -31.54
CA GLY A 168 -29.24 20.76 -31.85
C GLY A 168 -27.78 20.68 -32.31
N LYS A 169 -27.23 19.50 -32.62
CA LYS A 169 -25.82 19.35 -33.08
C LYS A 169 -25.44 20.24 -34.28
N GLY A 170 -26.38 20.47 -35.20
CA GLY A 170 -26.16 21.39 -36.32
C GLY A 170 -26.04 22.86 -35.87
N ILE A 171 -26.87 23.28 -34.92
CA ILE A 171 -26.98 24.68 -34.50
C ILE A 171 -25.92 25.03 -33.45
N GLY A 172 -25.60 24.12 -32.53
CA GLY A 172 -24.68 24.37 -31.42
C GLY A 172 -23.21 24.05 -31.72
N LEU A 173 -22.94 23.15 -32.66
CA LEU A 173 -21.57 22.70 -32.99
C LEU A 173 -21.16 23.10 -34.41
N VAL A 174 -22.00 22.77 -35.41
CA VAL A 174 -21.62 22.92 -36.83
C VAL A 174 -21.71 24.38 -37.30
N LEU A 175 -22.83 25.06 -37.11
CA LEU A 175 -23.00 26.45 -37.57
C LEU A 175 -21.99 27.43 -36.94
N PRO A 176 -21.73 27.42 -35.61
CA PRO A 176 -20.79 28.36 -35.00
C PRO A 176 -19.36 28.14 -35.48
N THR A 177 -18.96 26.88 -35.71
CA THR A 177 -17.63 26.53 -36.21
C THR A 177 -17.40 26.97 -37.66
N LEU A 178 -18.46 27.14 -38.47
CA LEU A 178 -18.36 27.61 -39.86
C LEU A 178 -18.30 29.15 -39.98
N LEU A 179 -18.58 29.88 -38.89
CA LEU A 179 -18.65 31.34 -38.86
C LEU A 179 -17.43 31.99 -38.18
N ASP A 180 -16.56 31.18 -37.58
CA ASP A 180 -15.23 31.60 -37.13
C ASP A 180 -14.28 31.74 -38.34
#